data_AF-A0A446BTF3-F1
#
_entry.id   AF-A0A446BTF3-F1
#
_cell.length_a   1.000
_cell.length_b   1.000
_cell.length_c   1.000
_cell.angle_alpha   90.00
_cell.angle_beta   90.00
_cell.angle_gamma   90.00
#
_symmetry.space_group_name_H-M   'P 1'
#
loop_
_entity.id
_entity.type
_entity.pdbx_description
1 polymer ?
#
loop_
_entity_poly.entity_id
_entity_poly.type
_entity_poly.pdbx_seq_one_letter_code
_entity_poly.pdbx_strand_id
1 'polypeptide(L)'
;MFMYLQTEKLGDTGRVMMQGEYESLKAMHAVSPSLVPEPYGWGQYDDDPETYFLLAEFRDVGEQPPHPVNFTRRLAEMHIKSVSPTGKFGFHITTCHSKLPQITDCWEDSWAVLYRKQLAHMIKLDEEKHGPWPEFKIVCQLVLDKVIPRLLEPLQSGGRSIKPCLVHGNLWDENCAADMVTGEPFIFDAGSFYAHNEYEIGNWRAVRHRLSATRYVKNYLRNFPPSAPKHEWDDRNLLYSLRFDLGTAILIPSEQRQIVKENMTILCKKFFPNEYAALQNGLIGLPLRANPSLRRAATYSEDQQVDEEEEDETQFEENDEEDIEEETASKLLDMDAKDDWDDQTTVVDEDQQPRSRL
;
A
#
# COMPACT_ATOMS: atom_id res chain seq x y z
N MET A 1 -23.50 3.96 -13.69
CA MET A 1 -22.47 4.34 -12.72
C MET A 1 -22.85 3.70 -11.40
N PHE A 2 -22.07 2.74 -10.92
CA PHE A 2 -22.30 2.08 -9.64
C PHE A 2 -21.50 2.80 -8.56
N MET A 3 -22.08 2.95 -7.37
CA MET A 3 -21.47 3.66 -6.25
C MET A 3 -21.34 2.72 -5.06
N TYR A 4 -20.24 2.87 -4.34
CA TYR A 4 -19.98 2.26 -3.05
C TYR A 4 -20.33 3.27 -1.96
N LEU A 5 -21.12 2.84 -0.97
CA LEU A 5 -21.47 3.61 0.22
C LEU A 5 -20.84 2.93 1.44
N GLN A 6 -19.89 3.60 2.08
CA GLN A 6 -19.35 3.22 3.38
C GLN A 6 -20.05 4.02 4.47
N THR A 7 -20.29 3.38 5.61
CA THR A 7 -20.98 4.02 6.73
C THR A 7 -20.30 3.64 8.04
N GLU A 8 -20.03 4.63 8.89
CA GLU A 8 -19.41 4.45 10.20
C GLU A 8 -20.25 5.11 11.29
N LYS A 9 -20.70 4.32 12.27
CA LYS A 9 -21.45 4.79 13.45
C LYS A 9 -20.52 4.87 14.66
N LEU A 10 -19.61 5.84 14.63
CA LEU A 10 -18.55 6.02 15.63
C LEU A 10 -18.42 7.48 16.09
N GLY A 11 -19.46 8.30 15.91
CA GLY A 11 -19.46 9.71 16.29
C GLY A 11 -18.33 10.48 15.63
N ASP A 12 -17.60 11.29 16.42
CA ASP A 12 -16.47 12.08 15.92
C ASP A 12 -15.35 11.23 15.30
N THR A 13 -15.17 9.98 15.75
CA THR A 13 -14.21 9.06 15.12
C THR A 13 -14.65 8.71 13.71
N GLY A 14 -15.94 8.43 13.50
CA GLY A 14 -16.52 8.18 12.18
C GLY A 14 -16.40 9.40 11.26
N ARG A 15 -16.60 10.62 11.80
CA ARG A 15 -16.39 11.88 11.07
C ARG A 15 -14.97 11.98 10.51
N VAL A 16 -13.96 11.78 11.38
CA VAL A 16 -12.55 11.89 10.99
C VAL A 16 -12.16 10.79 10.00
N MET A 17 -12.67 9.56 10.18
CA MET A 17 -12.45 8.47 9.23
C MET A 17 -12.98 8.82 7.82
N MET A 18 -14.25 9.18 7.71
CA MET A 18 -14.89 9.43 6.40
C MET A 18 -14.31 10.67 5.71
N GLN A 19 -14.05 11.75 6.46
CA GLN A 19 -13.39 12.94 5.93
C GLN A 19 -11.95 12.65 5.48
N GLY A 20 -11.20 11.90 6.30
CA GLY A 20 -9.82 11.51 6.04
C GLY A 20 -9.68 10.68 4.77
N GLU A 21 -10.53 9.68 4.61
CA GLU A 21 -10.54 8.82 3.44
C GLU A 21 -11.00 9.56 2.18
N TYR A 22 -12.05 10.38 2.26
CA TYR A 22 -12.51 11.21 1.14
C TYR A 22 -11.39 12.10 0.58
N GLU A 23 -10.69 12.85 1.43
CA GLU A 23 -9.59 13.71 0.99
C GLU A 23 -8.37 12.91 0.52
N SER A 24 -8.16 11.71 1.05
CA SER A 24 -7.12 10.78 0.58
C SER A 24 -7.39 10.30 -0.84
N LEU A 25 -8.60 9.78 -1.10
CA LEU A 25 -9.04 9.37 -2.42
C LEU A 25 -8.99 10.54 -3.40
N LYS A 26 -9.41 11.73 -2.99
CA LYS A 26 -9.42 12.93 -3.84
C LYS A 26 -8.00 13.32 -4.25
N ALA A 27 -7.05 13.30 -3.30
CA ALA A 27 -5.65 13.59 -3.57
C ALA A 27 -5.01 12.54 -4.50
N MET A 28 -5.28 11.25 -4.29
CA MET A 28 -4.74 10.18 -5.13
C MET A 28 -5.37 10.16 -6.52
N HIS A 29 -6.68 10.35 -6.62
CA HIS A 29 -7.42 10.38 -7.88
C HIS A 29 -6.93 11.53 -8.77
N ALA A 30 -6.57 12.68 -8.19
CA ALA A 30 -5.96 13.78 -8.94
C ALA A 30 -4.59 13.43 -9.57
N VAL A 31 -3.86 12.46 -9.01
CA VAL A 31 -2.53 12.03 -9.51
C VAL A 31 -2.64 10.80 -10.42
N SER A 32 -3.52 9.86 -10.07
CA SER A 32 -3.67 8.57 -10.74
C SER A 32 -5.14 8.14 -10.72
N PRO A 33 -5.99 8.73 -11.60
CA PRO A 33 -7.44 8.53 -11.55
C PRO A 33 -7.88 7.06 -11.59
N SER A 34 -7.21 6.22 -12.38
CA SER A 34 -7.56 4.81 -12.52
C SER A 34 -6.90 3.88 -11.49
N LEU A 35 -6.18 4.40 -10.49
CA LEU A 35 -5.57 3.58 -9.42
C LEU A 35 -6.43 3.57 -8.15
N VAL A 36 -7.40 4.48 -8.02
CA VAL A 36 -8.27 4.60 -6.85
C VAL A 36 -9.71 4.80 -7.29
N PRO A 37 -10.70 4.41 -6.48
CA PRO A 37 -12.08 4.81 -6.69
C PRO A 37 -12.24 6.34 -6.73
N GLU A 38 -13.02 6.86 -7.68
CA GLU A 38 -13.39 8.27 -7.70
C GLU A 38 -14.27 8.61 -6.48
N PRO A 39 -13.88 9.57 -5.62
CA PRO A 39 -14.70 9.96 -4.47
C PRO A 39 -15.76 10.98 -4.89
N TYR A 40 -17.02 10.73 -4.52
CA TYR A 40 -18.15 11.62 -4.85
C TYR A 40 -18.54 12.55 -3.70
N GLY A 41 -18.48 12.07 -2.46
CA GLY A 41 -18.80 12.89 -1.29
C GLY A 41 -18.71 12.13 0.02
N TRP A 42 -18.79 12.87 1.12
CA TRP A 42 -18.89 12.33 2.48
C TRP A 42 -19.80 13.24 3.31
N GLY A 43 -20.36 12.75 4.41
CA GLY A 43 -21.26 13.56 5.24
C GLY A 43 -21.77 12.86 6.49
N GLN A 44 -22.55 13.59 7.28
CA GLN A 44 -23.28 13.09 8.45
C GLN A 44 -24.70 12.69 8.03
N TYR A 45 -25.29 11.69 8.70
CA TYR A 45 -26.70 11.35 8.50
C TYR A 45 -27.59 12.37 9.18
N ASP A 46 -28.69 12.77 8.52
CA ASP A 46 -29.65 13.72 9.08
C ASP A 46 -30.38 13.15 10.32
N ASP A 47 -30.77 11.88 10.26
CA ASP A 47 -31.54 11.20 11.30
C ASP A 47 -30.68 10.50 12.38
N ASP A 48 -29.35 10.45 12.19
CA ASP A 48 -28.43 9.78 13.10
C ASP A 48 -27.08 10.53 13.20
N PRO A 49 -26.94 11.47 14.15
CA PRO A 49 -25.76 12.34 14.23
C PRO A 49 -24.47 11.61 14.62
N GLU A 50 -24.55 10.36 15.05
CA GLU A 50 -23.37 9.53 15.35
C GLU A 50 -22.84 8.78 14.12
N THR A 51 -23.52 8.91 12.98
CA THR A 51 -23.25 8.16 11.76
C THR A 51 -22.80 9.06 10.62
N TYR A 52 -21.70 8.66 9.98
CA TYR A 52 -21.10 9.35 8.84
C TYR A 52 -20.96 8.39 7.66
N PHE A 53 -20.94 8.93 6.43
CA PHE A 53 -20.72 8.15 5.22
C PHE A 53 -19.61 8.70 4.33
N LEU A 54 -19.10 7.82 3.48
CA LEU A 54 -18.33 8.11 2.27
C LEU A 54 -19.05 7.46 1.08
N LEU A 55 -19.15 8.21 -0.02
CA LEU A 55 -19.68 7.78 -1.30
C LEU A 55 -18.57 7.86 -2.35
N ALA A 56 -18.25 6.74 -2.98
CA ALA A 56 -17.19 6.63 -3.98
C ALA A 56 -17.59 5.69 -5.14
N GLU A 57 -16.77 5.63 -6.18
CA GLU A 57 -16.91 4.70 -7.30
C GLU A 57 -16.94 3.26 -6.80
N PHE A 58 -17.91 2.47 -7.26
CA PHE A 58 -17.89 1.03 -7.04
C PHE A 58 -16.93 0.37 -8.04
N ARG A 59 -15.96 -0.37 -7.53
CA ARG A 59 -15.03 -1.21 -8.30
C ARG A 59 -15.26 -2.66 -7.91
N ASP A 60 -15.47 -3.52 -8.91
CA ASP A 60 -15.66 -4.95 -8.67
C ASP A 60 -14.29 -5.61 -8.41
N VAL A 61 -14.18 -6.31 -7.28
CA VAL A 61 -12.91 -6.83 -6.75
C VAL A 61 -12.61 -8.20 -7.35
N GLY A 62 -11.49 -8.29 -8.06
CA GLY A 62 -11.00 -9.54 -8.64
C GLY A 62 -9.85 -10.14 -7.87
N GLU A 63 -8.73 -10.41 -8.55
CA GLU A 63 -7.55 -10.95 -7.88
C GLU A 63 -7.09 -9.97 -6.78
N GLN A 64 -7.02 -10.47 -5.55
CA GLN A 64 -6.60 -9.70 -4.40
C GLN A 64 -5.55 -10.52 -3.64
N PRO A 65 -4.30 -10.03 -3.49
CA PRO A 65 -3.74 -8.81 -4.07
C PRO A 65 -3.51 -8.91 -5.59
N PRO A 66 -3.44 -7.77 -6.31
CA PRO A 66 -3.23 -7.74 -7.76
C PRO A 66 -1.81 -8.19 -8.18
N HIS A 67 -1.65 -8.58 -9.45
CA HIS A 67 -0.37 -9.05 -10.00
C HIS A 67 0.80 -8.09 -9.69
N PRO A 68 1.91 -8.57 -9.07
CA PRO A 68 2.95 -7.73 -8.49
C PRO A 68 3.58 -6.72 -9.46
N VAL A 69 3.82 -7.12 -10.71
CA VAL A 69 4.53 -6.28 -11.69
C VAL A 69 3.72 -5.04 -12.03
N ASN A 70 2.43 -5.22 -12.38
CA ASN A 70 1.57 -4.11 -12.77
C ASN A 70 1.21 -3.23 -11.58
N PHE A 71 0.86 -3.85 -10.45
CA PHE A 71 0.53 -3.14 -9.21
C PHE A 71 1.65 -2.22 -8.74
N THR A 72 2.84 -2.76 -8.57
CA THR A 72 3.96 -2.00 -8.01
C THR A 72 4.50 -0.93 -8.96
N ARG A 73 4.40 -1.14 -10.28
CA ARG A 73 4.65 -0.11 -11.30
C ARG A 73 3.69 1.05 -11.14
N ARG A 74 2.37 0.80 -11.10
CA ARG A 74 1.34 1.83 -10.95
C ARG A 74 1.47 2.60 -9.62
N LEU A 75 1.77 1.89 -8.52
CA LEU A 75 2.01 2.50 -7.21
C LEU A 75 3.25 3.41 -7.22
N ALA A 76 4.38 2.92 -7.76
CA ALA A 76 5.60 3.71 -7.88
C ALA A 76 5.39 4.95 -8.76
N GLU A 77 4.66 4.82 -9.87
CA GLU A 77 4.29 5.95 -10.73
C GLU A 77 3.50 7.02 -9.97
N MET A 78 2.53 6.64 -9.12
CA MET A 78 1.79 7.59 -8.29
C MET A 78 2.72 8.33 -7.31
N HIS A 79 3.62 7.61 -6.64
CA HIS A 79 4.61 8.23 -5.74
C HIS A 79 5.55 9.19 -6.49
N ILE A 80 5.99 8.83 -7.69
CA ILE A 80 6.85 9.66 -8.54
C ILE A 80 6.11 10.89 -9.06
N LYS A 81 4.85 10.77 -9.48
CA LYS A 81 4.05 11.86 -10.10
C LYS A 81 3.44 12.81 -9.08
N SER A 82 3.09 12.35 -7.88
CA SER A 82 2.45 13.19 -6.85
C SER A 82 3.32 14.38 -6.45
N VAL A 83 2.74 15.54 -6.13
CA VAL A 83 3.50 16.72 -5.70
C VAL A 83 2.87 17.26 -4.43
N SER A 84 3.64 17.36 -3.36
CA SER A 84 3.17 18.00 -2.13
C SER A 84 2.79 19.46 -2.41
N PRO A 85 1.57 19.91 -2.06
CA PRO A 85 1.10 21.26 -2.36
C PRO A 85 1.92 22.34 -1.64
N THR A 86 2.67 21.96 -0.59
CA THR A 86 3.54 22.85 0.19
C THR A 86 5.03 22.57 -0.05
N GLY A 87 5.36 21.50 -0.78
CA GLY A 87 6.72 20.97 -0.85
C GLY A 87 7.21 20.29 0.43
N LYS A 88 6.36 20.14 1.46
CA LYS A 88 6.67 19.57 2.78
C LYS A 88 6.00 18.21 3.00
N PHE A 89 6.42 17.50 4.04
CA PHE A 89 5.77 16.26 4.50
C PHE A 89 4.55 16.57 5.36
N GLY A 90 3.51 15.75 5.26
CA GLY A 90 2.25 15.92 5.98
C GLY A 90 1.02 15.99 5.07
N PHE A 91 -0.07 16.53 5.57
CA PHE A 91 -1.36 16.62 4.89
C PHE A 91 -2.17 17.81 5.44
N HIS A 92 -3.23 18.21 4.74
CA HIS A 92 -4.06 19.37 5.13
C HIS A 92 -5.14 19.05 6.16
N ILE A 93 -5.34 17.76 6.46
CA ILE A 93 -6.27 17.28 7.48
C ILE A 93 -5.71 16.04 8.17
N THR A 94 -6.35 15.65 9.28
CA THR A 94 -6.07 14.38 9.95
C THR A 94 -6.67 13.24 9.14
N THR A 95 -5.84 12.28 8.73
CA THR A 95 -6.29 10.98 8.19
C THR A 95 -6.20 9.89 9.25
N CYS A 96 -6.76 8.72 8.96
CA CYS A 96 -6.78 7.59 9.89
C CYS A 96 -6.03 6.37 9.34
N HIS A 97 -5.55 5.49 10.21
CA HIS A 97 -5.19 4.12 9.88
C HIS A 97 -6.20 3.21 10.55
N SER A 98 -7.12 2.67 9.74
CA SER A 98 -8.39 2.14 10.23
C SER A 98 -9.08 3.21 11.09
N LYS A 99 -9.35 2.94 12.38
CA LYS A 99 -9.96 3.90 13.33
C LYS A 99 -8.97 4.72 14.15
N LEU A 100 -7.66 4.59 13.90
CA LEU A 100 -6.64 5.32 14.65
C LEU A 100 -6.30 6.64 13.94
N PRO A 101 -6.56 7.81 14.54
CA PRO A 101 -6.18 9.08 13.94
C PRO A 101 -4.66 9.18 13.82
N GLN A 102 -4.18 9.69 12.69
CA GLN A 102 -2.77 9.88 12.40
C GLN A 102 -2.33 11.33 12.66
N ILE A 103 -1.06 11.55 12.99
CA ILE A 103 -0.48 12.89 12.92
C ILE A 103 -0.16 13.21 11.47
N THR A 104 -1.09 13.88 10.80
CA THR A 104 -0.99 14.25 9.37
C THR A 104 -1.40 15.69 9.10
N ASP A 105 -2.30 16.28 9.90
CA ASP A 105 -2.68 17.71 9.83
C ASP A 105 -1.56 18.65 10.31
N CYS A 106 -0.47 18.67 9.57
CA CYS A 106 0.71 19.47 9.82
C CYS A 106 1.59 19.47 8.57
N TRP A 107 2.59 20.36 8.54
CA TRP A 107 3.57 20.41 7.46
C TRP A 107 4.99 20.52 8.03
N GLU A 108 5.82 19.55 7.70
CA GLU A 108 7.19 19.43 8.20
C GLU A 108 8.20 19.39 7.05
N ASP A 109 9.29 20.16 7.17
CA ASP A 109 10.39 20.13 6.20
C ASP A 109 11.22 18.84 6.34
N SER A 110 11.28 18.27 7.55
CA SER A 110 12.05 17.06 7.85
C SER A 110 11.16 15.84 7.99
N TRP A 111 11.43 14.82 7.19
CA TRP A 111 10.77 13.52 7.31
C TRP A 111 11.06 12.86 8.66
N ALA A 112 12.29 12.99 9.16
CA ALA A 112 12.67 12.46 10.46
C ALA A 112 11.80 13.04 11.59
N VAL A 113 11.51 14.35 11.53
CA VAL A 113 10.64 15.04 12.49
C VAL A 113 9.21 14.53 12.39
N LEU A 114 8.62 14.48 11.20
CA LEU A 114 7.24 14.01 11.04
C LEU A 114 7.09 12.54 11.47
N TYR A 115 7.98 11.66 11.00
CA TYR A 115 7.94 10.24 11.35
C TYR A 115 8.09 10.01 12.85
N ARG A 116 8.97 10.78 13.53
CA ARG A 116 9.10 10.74 14.99
C ARG A 116 7.79 11.13 15.69
N LYS A 117 7.10 12.18 15.23
CA LYS A 117 5.79 12.59 15.78
C LYS A 117 4.75 11.50 15.59
N GLN A 118 4.68 10.91 14.40
CA GLN A 118 3.75 9.83 14.09
C GLN A 118 4.00 8.58 14.93
N LEU A 119 5.25 8.13 15.04
CA LEU A 119 5.57 6.95 15.85
C LEU A 119 5.34 7.20 17.35
N ALA A 120 5.71 8.37 17.86
CA ALA A 120 5.46 8.74 19.25
C ALA A 120 3.96 8.78 19.59
N HIS A 121 3.13 9.25 18.66
CA HIS A 121 1.67 9.21 18.79
C HIS A 121 1.14 7.78 18.86
N MET A 122 1.61 6.87 18.00
CA MET A 122 1.21 5.46 18.06
C MET A 122 1.64 4.77 19.35
N ILE A 123 2.84 5.08 19.86
CA ILE A 123 3.31 4.57 21.16
C ILE A 123 2.42 5.07 22.30
N LYS A 124 1.99 6.34 22.24
CA LYS A 124 1.06 6.91 23.22
C LYS A 124 -0.30 6.20 23.19
N LEU A 125 -0.87 5.99 22.00
CA LEU A 125 -2.13 5.25 21.85
C LEU A 125 -2.02 3.80 22.36
N ASP A 126 -0.87 3.13 22.14
CA ASP A 126 -0.59 1.81 22.71
C ASP A 126 -0.56 1.82 24.24
N GLU A 127 0.13 2.79 24.86
CA GLU A 127 0.20 2.94 26.32
C GLU A 127 -1.18 3.25 26.92
N GLU A 128 -2.00 4.07 26.25
CA GLU A 128 -3.39 4.37 26.65
C GLU A 128 -4.28 3.12 26.58
N LYS A 129 -4.10 2.27 25.56
CA LYS A 129 -4.90 1.06 25.35
C LYS A 129 -4.51 -0.09 26.29
N HIS A 130 -3.22 -0.32 26.46
CA HIS A 130 -2.68 -1.54 27.11
C HIS A 130 -2.03 -1.27 28.47
N GLY A 131 -1.88 0.00 28.85
CA GLY A 131 -1.15 0.41 30.04
C GLY A 131 0.37 0.41 29.86
N PRO A 132 1.09 0.88 30.89
CA PRO A 132 2.53 1.07 30.84
C PRO A 132 3.27 -0.26 30.77
N TRP A 133 4.34 -0.29 29.97
CA TRP A 133 5.28 -1.41 29.91
C TRP A 133 6.72 -0.89 29.98
N PRO A 134 7.37 -0.91 31.17
CA PRO A 134 8.64 -0.25 31.39
C PRO A 134 9.76 -0.64 30.42
N GLU A 135 9.90 -1.93 30.13
CA GLU A 135 10.91 -2.42 29.18
C GLU A 135 10.65 -1.95 27.76
N PHE A 136 9.37 -1.85 27.37
CA PHE A 136 8.98 -1.36 26.05
C PHE A 136 9.20 0.15 25.93
N LYS A 137 8.84 0.91 26.97
CA LYS A 137 9.05 2.37 27.04
C LYS A 137 10.51 2.77 26.82
N ILE A 138 11.45 1.97 27.33
CA ILE A 138 12.89 2.20 27.15
C ILE A 138 13.32 2.07 25.69
N VAL A 139 12.90 1.00 25.00
CA VAL A 139 13.24 0.84 23.58
C VAL A 139 12.50 1.85 22.71
N CYS A 140 11.26 2.22 23.05
CA CYS A 140 10.53 3.31 22.42
C CYS A 140 11.31 4.63 22.50
N GLN A 141 11.78 5.02 23.69
CA GLN A 141 12.52 6.28 23.86
C GLN A 141 13.83 6.28 23.07
N LEU A 142 14.59 5.18 23.12
CA LEU A 142 15.85 5.07 22.38
C LEU A 142 15.61 5.09 20.86
N VAL A 143 14.52 4.49 20.37
CA VAL A 143 14.13 4.59 18.97
C VAL A 143 13.79 6.02 18.57
N LEU A 144 12.93 6.69 19.35
CA LEU A 144 12.46 8.04 19.05
C LEU A 144 13.57 9.09 19.09
N ASP A 145 14.51 8.98 20.03
CA ASP A 145 15.52 10.02 20.26
C ASP A 145 16.86 9.75 19.57
N LYS A 146 17.16 8.50 19.20
CA LYS A 146 18.46 8.12 18.64
C LYS A 146 18.35 7.40 17.30
N VAL A 147 17.56 6.33 17.22
CA VAL A 147 17.45 5.52 15.98
C VAL A 147 16.83 6.33 14.85
N ILE A 148 15.71 7.02 15.08
CA ILE A 148 15.04 7.82 14.04
C ILE A 148 15.98 8.89 13.47
N PRO A 149 16.60 9.78 14.28
CA PRO A 149 17.57 10.74 13.76
C PRO A 149 18.68 10.07 12.95
N ARG A 150 19.30 9.01 13.50
CA ARG A 150 20.42 8.32 12.84
C ARG A 150 20.05 7.69 11.50
N LEU A 151 18.86 7.10 11.37
CA LEU A 151 18.44 6.43 10.13
C LEU A 151 17.83 7.40 9.11
N LEU A 152 17.13 8.44 9.56
CA LEU A 152 16.30 9.26 8.67
C LEU A 152 16.92 10.62 8.32
N GLU A 153 17.72 11.24 9.18
CA GLU A 153 18.41 12.50 8.84
C GLU A 153 19.42 12.34 7.68
N PRO A 154 20.12 11.20 7.52
CA PRO A 154 20.94 10.94 6.33
C PRO A 154 20.20 11.08 5.00
N LEU A 155 18.88 10.88 4.96
CA LEU A 155 18.09 11.01 3.73
C LEU A 155 18.03 12.46 3.19
N GLN A 156 18.20 13.44 4.08
CA GLN A 156 18.07 14.88 3.78
C GLN A 156 19.34 15.69 4.14
N SER A 157 20.48 15.01 4.34
CA SER A 157 21.76 15.64 4.71
C SER A 157 22.91 15.19 3.82
N GLY A 158 24.01 15.94 3.83
CA GLY A 158 25.17 15.67 2.97
C GLY A 158 24.85 15.84 1.48
N GLY A 159 24.01 16.84 1.14
CA GLY A 159 23.56 17.10 -0.24
C GLY A 159 22.46 16.18 -0.75
N ARG A 160 22.00 15.22 0.06
CA ARG A 160 20.86 14.35 -0.27
C ARG A 160 19.54 15.05 0.03
N SER A 161 18.52 14.67 -0.72
CA SER A 161 17.15 15.10 -0.53
C SER A 161 16.21 13.97 -0.87
N ILE A 162 15.12 13.87 -0.12
CA ILE A 162 13.97 13.03 -0.46
C ILE A 162 12.77 13.94 -0.75
N LYS A 163 11.95 13.52 -1.70
CA LYS A 163 10.72 14.22 -2.08
C LYS A 163 9.57 13.72 -1.21
N PRO A 164 8.74 14.60 -0.63
CA PRO A 164 7.44 14.20 -0.09
C PRO A 164 6.53 13.71 -1.23
N CYS A 165 6.23 12.42 -1.25
CA CYS A 165 5.29 11.82 -2.19
C CYS A 165 4.02 11.40 -1.48
N LEU A 166 2.89 11.48 -2.18
CA LEU A 166 1.60 11.02 -1.67
C LEU A 166 1.64 9.50 -1.50
N VAL A 167 1.51 9.02 -0.25
CA VAL A 167 1.38 7.61 0.08
C VAL A 167 -0.11 7.27 0.33
N HIS A 168 -0.48 6.01 0.11
CA HIS A 168 -1.76 5.44 0.52
C HIS A 168 -1.89 5.42 2.05
N GLY A 169 -0.81 5.09 2.77
CA GLY A 169 -0.74 5.22 4.24
C GLY A 169 -1.38 4.08 5.03
N ASN A 170 -2.04 3.15 4.35
CA ASN A 170 -2.59 1.91 4.89
C ASN A 170 -2.54 0.74 3.88
N LEU A 171 -1.47 0.61 3.09
CA LEU A 171 -1.47 -0.34 1.97
C LEU A 171 -1.02 -1.74 2.42
N TRP A 172 -1.94 -2.70 2.42
CA TRP A 172 -1.72 -4.13 2.65
C TRP A 172 -2.59 -4.93 1.68
N ASP A 173 -2.50 -6.26 1.71
CA ASP A 173 -3.13 -7.12 0.69
C ASP A 173 -4.66 -7.06 0.64
N GLU A 174 -5.34 -6.59 1.69
CA GLU A 174 -6.80 -6.37 1.67
C GLU A 174 -7.21 -4.97 1.19
N ASN A 175 -6.26 -4.04 1.01
CA ASN A 175 -6.51 -2.67 0.54
C ASN A 175 -6.03 -2.43 -0.91
N CYS A 176 -5.81 -3.52 -1.64
CA CYS A 176 -5.48 -3.49 -3.06
C CYS A 176 -6.09 -4.69 -3.77
N ALA A 177 -6.59 -4.50 -4.99
CA ALA A 177 -7.15 -5.56 -5.82
C ALA A 177 -6.93 -5.28 -7.31
N ALA A 178 -7.10 -6.28 -8.14
CA ALA A 178 -7.33 -6.10 -9.57
C ALA A 178 -8.82 -5.82 -9.79
N ASP A 179 -9.14 -4.87 -10.65
CA ASP A 179 -10.51 -4.63 -11.10
C ASP A 179 -10.98 -5.83 -11.95
N MET A 180 -12.14 -6.42 -11.60
CA MET A 180 -12.64 -7.66 -12.23
C MET A 180 -12.78 -7.57 -13.74
N VAL A 181 -13.09 -6.38 -14.26
CA VAL A 181 -13.39 -6.19 -15.69
C VAL A 181 -12.12 -5.89 -16.47
N THR A 182 -11.27 -5.02 -15.93
CA THR A 182 -10.10 -4.51 -16.65
C THR A 182 -8.80 -5.25 -16.32
N GLY A 183 -8.74 -5.94 -15.18
CA GLY A 183 -7.51 -6.51 -14.63
C GLY A 183 -6.50 -5.48 -14.12
N GLU A 184 -6.82 -4.18 -14.18
CA GLU A 184 -5.93 -3.13 -13.70
C GLU A 184 -5.94 -3.05 -12.17
N PRO A 185 -4.78 -2.78 -11.54
CA PRO A 185 -4.72 -2.67 -10.08
C PRO A 185 -5.41 -1.38 -9.62
N PHE A 186 -6.13 -1.48 -8.51
CA PHE A 186 -6.63 -0.34 -7.75
C PHE A 186 -6.42 -0.53 -6.23
N ILE A 187 -6.38 0.59 -5.51
CA ILE A 187 -6.20 0.67 -4.05
C ILE A 187 -7.32 1.48 -3.41
N PHE A 188 -7.67 1.15 -2.18
CA PHE A 188 -8.84 1.68 -1.46
C PHE A 188 -8.61 1.63 0.06
N ASP A 189 -9.51 2.23 0.85
CA ASP A 189 -9.40 2.34 2.31
C ASP A 189 -8.12 3.10 2.74
N ALA A 190 -7.99 4.31 2.20
CA ALA A 190 -6.77 5.11 2.26
C ALA A 190 -6.73 6.07 3.46
N GLY A 191 -5.52 6.21 4.00
CA GLY A 191 -5.18 7.14 5.07
C GLY A 191 -3.97 7.98 4.68
N SER A 192 -4.12 8.74 3.60
CA SER A 192 -3.00 9.32 2.86
C SER A 192 -2.34 10.51 3.57
N PHE A 193 -1.10 10.76 3.17
CA PHE A 193 -0.34 11.98 3.47
C PHE A 193 0.90 12.01 2.57
N TYR A 194 1.64 13.12 2.57
CA TYR A 194 2.92 13.22 1.87
C TYR A 194 4.06 12.73 2.77
N ALA A 195 4.74 11.67 2.35
CA ALA A 195 5.75 10.94 3.12
C ALA A 195 7.01 10.64 2.30
N HIS A 196 8.00 9.99 2.91
CA HIS A 196 9.04 9.27 2.18
C HIS A 196 8.44 8.00 1.54
N ASN A 197 8.69 7.76 0.26
CA ASN A 197 8.10 6.65 -0.51
C ASN A 197 8.35 5.25 0.10
N GLU A 198 9.48 5.05 0.78
CA GLU A 198 9.81 3.78 1.45
C GLU A 198 8.92 3.48 2.66
N TYR A 199 8.20 4.47 3.20
CA TYR A 199 7.24 4.27 4.29
C TYR A 199 6.11 3.30 3.91
N GLU A 200 5.60 3.40 2.67
CA GLU A 200 4.46 2.59 2.20
C GLU A 200 4.75 1.08 2.32
N ILE A 201 5.92 0.67 1.83
CA ILE A 201 6.35 -0.73 1.83
C ILE A 201 6.81 -1.21 3.22
N GLY A 202 6.82 -0.34 4.23
CA GLY A 202 7.02 -0.74 5.63
C GLY A 202 5.91 -1.68 6.12
N ASN A 203 4.67 -1.46 5.68
CA ASN A 203 3.54 -2.31 6.02
C ASN A 203 3.68 -3.73 5.44
N TRP A 204 4.38 -3.86 4.31
CA TRP A 204 4.59 -5.13 3.62
C TRP A 204 5.63 -6.00 4.33
N ARG A 205 6.34 -5.49 5.34
CA ARG A 205 7.34 -6.27 6.07
C ARG A 205 6.75 -7.42 6.88
N ALA A 206 5.53 -7.25 7.37
CA ALA A 206 4.94 -8.24 8.25
C ALA A 206 4.51 -9.50 7.47
N VAL A 207 5.02 -10.65 7.89
CA VAL A 207 4.77 -11.97 7.25
C VAL A 207 3.30 -12.39 7.22
N ARG A 208 2.46 -11.73 8.03
CA ARG A 208 1.00 -11.93 8.02
C ARG A 208 0.33 -11.40 6.74
N HIS A 209 1.00 -10.53 5.99
CA HIS A 209 0.48 -9.91 4.78
C HIS A 209 1.00 -10.62 3.54
N ARG A 210 0.15 -10.86 2.54
CA ARG A 210 0.55 -11.48 1.27
C ARG A 210 1.50 -10.59 0.46
N LEU A 211 1.45 -9.27 0.68
CA LEU A 211 2.42 -8.32 0.10
C LEU A 211 3.84 -8.47 0.66
N SER A 212 4.04 -9.25 1.73
CA SER A 212 5.38 -9.59 2.24
C SER A 212 6.17 -10.52 1.35
N ALA A 213 5.53 -11.16 0.36
CA ALA A 213 6.22 -11.96 -0.62
C ALA A 213 7.24 -11.11 -1.38
N THR A 214 8.49 -11.58 -1.43
CA THR A 214 9.66 -10.89 -2.02
C THR A 214 9.40 -10.28 -3.40
N ARG A 215 8.52 -10.90 -4.21
CA ARG A 215 8.12 -10.41 -5.53
C ARG A 215 7.50 -9.01 -5.52
N TYR A 216 6.73 -8.64 -4.50
CA TYR A 216 6.13 -7.30 -4.41
C TYR A 216 7.18 -6.24 -4.11
N VAL A 217 7.97 -6.47 -3.05
CA VAL A 217 9.05 -5.55 -2.66
C VAL A 217 10.07 -5.38 -3.80
N LYS A 218 10.54 -6.47 -4.42
CA LYS A 218 11.48 -6.41 -5.54
C LYS A 218 10.92 -5.63 -6.74
N ASN A 219 9.66 -5.84 -7.12
CA ASN A 219 9.09 -5.10 -8.25
C ASN A 219 8.85 -3.62 -7.93
N TYR A 220 8.47 -3.26 -6.71
CA TYR A 220 8.41 -1.84 -6.32
C TYR A 220 9.79 -1.18 -6.38
N LEU A 221 10.82 -1.82 -5.83
CA LEU A 221 12.19 -1.29 -5.83
C LEU A 221 12.81 -1.20 -7.24
N ARG A 222 12.36 -2.01 -8.21
CA ARG A 222 12.73 -1.86 -9.62
C ARG A 222 12.19 -0.56 -10.23
N ASN A 223 11.00 -0.13 -9.81
CA ASN A 223 10.34 1.07 -10.32
C ASN A 223 10.73 2.34 -9.52
N PHE A 224 10.96 2.21 -8.22
CA PHE A 224 11.43 3.29 -7.35
C PHE A 224 12.58 2.78 -6.46
N PRO A 225 13.85 2.95 -6.88
CA PRO A 225 15.01 2.43 -6.18
C PRO A 225 15.18 2.99 -4.76
N PRO A 226 15.86 2.25 -3.86
CA PRO A 226 16.14 2.72 -2.50
C PRO A 226 16.85 4.07 -2.45
N SER A 227 16.42 4.91 -1.52
CA SER A 227 17.06 6.18 -1.18
C SER A 227 18.44 5.93 -0.56
N ALA A 228 19.39 6.83 -0.84
CA ALA A 228 20.72 6.76 -0.23
C ALA A 228 20.67 7.18 1.25
N PRO A 229 21.37 6.49 2.19
CA PRO A 229 22.23 5.31 1.98
C PRO A 229 21.45 4.03 1.67
N LYS A 230 21.76 3.38 0.54
CA LYS A 230 21.01 2.21 0.06
C LYS A 230 21.17 0.98 0.95
N HIS A 231 22.35 0.80 1.54
CA HIS A 231 22.65 -0.32 2.44
C HIS A 231 21.86 -0.27 3.77
N GLU A 232 21.23 0.86 4.10
CA GLU A 232 20.37 1.02 5.29
C GLU A 232 18.88 0.90 4.94
N TRP A 233 18.53 0.50 3.70
CA TRP A 233 17.14 0.37 3.28
C TRP A 233 16.34 -0.62 4.15
N ASP A 234 16.89 -1.81 4.44
CA ASP A 234 16.19 -2.82 5.25
C ASP A 234 15.98 -2.33 6.71
N ASP A 235 16.93 -1.56 7.25
CA ASP A 235 16.79 -0.95 8.57
C ASP A 235 15.68 0.10 8.60
N ARG A 236 15.57 0.91 7.54
CA ARG A 236 14.48 1.88 7.39
C ARG A 236 13.15 1.17 7.18
N ASN A 237 13.10 0.08 6.41
CA ASN A 237 11.89 -0.71 6.24
C ASN A 237 11.41 -1.32 7.56
N LEU A 238 12.33 -1.87 8.38
CA LEU A 238 12.03 -2.32 9.74
C LEU A 238 11.54 -1.17 10.64
N LEU A 239 12.20 -0.01 10.57
CA LEU A 239 11.77 1.18 11.31
C LEU A 239 10.36 1.61 10.91
N TYR A 240 10.03 1.64 9.62
CA TYR A 240 8.71 2.03 9.09
C TYR A 240 7.63 1.01 9.41
N SER A 241 7.95 -0.30 9.49
CA SER A 241 6.97 -1.31 9.87
C SER A 241 6.41 -1.11 11.29
N LEU A 242 7.21 -0.55 12.21
CA LEU A 242 6.82 -0.35 13.61
C LEU A 242 5.50 0.41 13.76
N ARG A 243 5.26 1.40 12.91
CA ARG A 243 4.04 2.21 12.95
C ARG A 243 2.80 1.32 12.67
N PHE A 244 2.87 0.48 11.63
CA PHE A 244 1.78 -0.42 11.26
C PHE A 244 1.60 -1.57 12.26
N ASP A 245 2.70 -2.11 12.76
CA ASP A 245 2.69 -3.17 13.77
C ASP A 245 2.11 -2.67 15.11
N LEU A 246 2.39 -1.42 15.50
CA LEU A 246 1.71 -0.76 16.63
C LEU A 246 0.21 -0.59 16.38
N GLY A 247 -0.19 -0.17 15.17
CA GLY A 247 -1.60 -0.08 14.79
C GLY A 247 -2.32 -1.42 14.97
N THR A 248 -1.70 -2.50 14.49
CA THR A 248 -2.19 -3.88 14.68
C THR A 248 -2.29 -4.24 16.17
N ALA A 249 -1.26 -3.95 16.96
CA ALA A 249 -1.26 -4.24 18.40
C ALA A 249 -2.37 -3.48 19.17
N ILE A 250 -2.71 -2.26 18.75
CA ILE A 250 -3.77 -1.45 19.37
C ILE A 250 -5.17 -1.98 18.98
N LEU A 251 -5.35 -2.34 17.71
CA LEU A 251 -6.64 -2.65 17.12
C LEU A 251 -7.07 -4.10 17.32
N ILE A 252 -6.12 -5.03 17.31
CA ILE A 252 -6.36 -6.47 17.27
C ILE A 252 -5.70 -7.11 18.50
N PRO A 253 -6.49 -7.75 19.39
CA PRO A 253 -5.93 -8.56 20.48
C PRO A 253 -4.95 -9.61 19.94
N SER A 254 -3.67 -9.46 20.26
CA SER A 254 -2.60 -10.27 19.69
C SER A 254 -1.29 -10.10 20.48
N GLU A 255 -0.29 -10.93 20.18
CA GLU A 255 1.09 -10.82 20.69
C GLU A 255 1.92 -9.76 19.94
N GLN A 256 1.29 -8.94 19.10
CA GLN A 256 1.99 -8.02 18.20
C GLN A 256 2.84 -6.99 18.97
N ARG A 257 2.42 -6.58 20.17
CA ARG A 257 3.18 -5.63 21.01
C ARG A 257 4.58 -6.16 21.36
N GLN A 258 4.71 -7.46 21.57
CA GLN A 258 5.98 -8.12 21.85
C GLN A 258 6.90 -8.11 20.61
N ILE A 259 6.33 -8.36 19.42
CA ILE A 259 7.03 -8.26 18.13
C ILE A 259 7.55 -6.82 17.90
N VAL A 260 6.74 -5.79 18.18
CA VAL A 260 7.18 -4.39 18.07
C VAL A 260 8.39 -4.13 18.97
N LYS A 261 8.32 -4.54 20.24
CA LYS A 261 9.42 -4.38 21.19
C LYS A 261 10.71 -5.04 20.69
N GLU A 262 10.62 -6.22 20.09
CA GLU A 262 11.78 -6.93 19.54
C GLU A 262 12.37 -6.23 18.32
N ASN A 263 11.52 -5.79 17.39
CA ASN A 263 11.95 -5.03 16.22
C ASN A 263 12.64 -3.71 16.63
N MET A 264 12.10 -3.00 17.62
CA MET A 264 12.78 -1.85 18.22
C MET A 264 14.11 -2.24 18.88
N THR A 265 14.15 -3.37 19.57
CA THR A 265 15.37 -3.89 20.21
C THR A 265 16.46 -4.19 19.18
N ILE A 266 16.11 -4.76 18.02
CA ILE A 266 17.05 -5.04 16.92
C ILE A 266 17.70 -3.74 16.47
N LEU A 267 16.90 -2.70 16.19
CA LEU A 267 17.40 -1.39 15.77
C LEU A 267 18.28 -0.74 16.85
N CYS A 268 17.84 -0.76 18.10
CA CYS A 268 18.59 -0.22 19.23
C CYS A 268 19.96 -0.92 19.39
N LYS A 269 20.00 -2.25 19.34
CA LYS A 269 21.26 -3.01 19.43
C LYS A 269 22.19 -2.75 18.26
N LYS A 270 21.65 -2.58 17.04
CA LYS A 270 22.45 -2.34 15.84
C LYS A 270 23.11 -0.95 15.85
N PHE A 271 22.37 0.09 16.22
CA PHE A 271 22.85 1.47 16.10
C PHE A 271 23.37 2.07 17.41
N PHE A 272 22.89 1.61 18.57
CA PHE A 272 23.21 2.16 19.88
C PHE A 272 23.40 1.06 20.95
N PRO A 273 24.32 0.09 20.73
CA PRO A 273 24.49 -1.06 21.62
C PRO A 273 24.89 -0.69 23.05
N ASN A 274 25.70 0.37 23.21
CA ASN A 274 26.18 0.82 24.52
C ASN A 274 25.07 1.46 25.35
N GLU A 275 24.29 2.35 24.72
CA GLU A 275 23.14 3.01 25.35
C GLU A 275 22.05 1.99 25.69
N TYR A 276 21.78 1.04 24.79
CA TYR A 276 20.87 -0.06 25.07
C TYR A 276 21.33 -0.90 26.27
N ALA A 277 22.61 -1.28 26.33
CA ALA A 277 23.17 -2.04 27.44
C ALA A 277 23.10 -1.27 28.78
N ALA A 278 23.39 0.03 28.76
CA ALA A 278 23.29 0.89 29.94
C ALA A 278 21.85 0.96 30.48
N LEU A 279 20.86 1.10 29.58
CA LEU A 279 19.45 1.12 29.94
C LEU A 279 18.96 -0.23 30.49
N GLN A 280 19.44 -1.35 29.94
CA GLN A 280 19.14 -2.67 30.49
C GLN A 280 19.74 -2.89 31.87
N ASN A 281 20.98 -2.47 32.10
CA ASN A 281 21.63 -2.60 33.41
C ASN A 281 20.90 -1.79 34.49
N GLY A 282 20.30 -0.65 34.13
CA GLY A 282 19.41 0.11 35.01
C GLY A 282 18.08 -0.60 35.34
N LEU A 283 17.60 -1.49 34.47
CA LEU A 283 16.39 -2.31 34.66
C LEU A 283 16.62 -3.58 35.47
N ILE A 284 17.84 -4.14 35.49
CA ILE A 284 18.17 -5.39 36.24
C ILE A 284 17.92 -5.23 37.76
N GLY A 285 17.73 -4.00 38.25
CA GLY A 285 17.22 -3.72 39.61
C GLY A 285 15.71 -3.98 39.83
N LEU A 286 14.95 -4.36 38.80
CA LEU A 286 13.52 -4.68 38.85
C LEU A 286 13.25 -6.10 38.29
N PRO A 287 12.36 -6.90 38.92
CA PRO A 287 12.24 -8.32 38.59
C PRO A 287 11.56 -8.55 37.23
N LEU A 288 12.30 -9.10 36.27
CA LEU A 288 11.83 -9.50 34.94
C LEU A 288 11.26 -10.93 34.94
N ARG A 289 10.00 -11.10 34.46
CA ARG A 289 9.48 -12.40 34.04
C ARG A 289 9.83 -12.64 32.56
N ALA A 290 10.54 -13.74 32.28
CA ALA A 290 10.85 -14.16 30.92
C ALA A 290 9.71 -15.02 30.33
N ASN A 291 9.37 -14.81 29.06
CA ASN A 291 8.50 -15.69 28.28
C ASN A 291 9.30 -16.31 27.11
N PRO A 292 9.43 -17.64 27.02
CA PRO A 292 10.21 -18.30 25.98
C PRO A 292 9.32 -18.71 24.80
N SER A 293 9.15 -17.83 23.81
CA SER A 293 8.63 -18.25 22.49
C SER A 293 8.90 -17.18 21.45
N LEU A 294 10.02 -17.28 20.73
CA LEU A 294 10.33 -16.40 19.60
C LEU A 294 11.00 -17.17 18.46
N ARG A 295 10.37 -17.12 17.29
CA ARG A 295 11.00 -17.43 15.99
C ARG A 295 11.43 -16.11 15.34
N ARG A 296 12.66 -16.09 14.80
CA ARG A 296 13.32 -14.95 14.16
C ARG A 296 12.47 -14.35 13.04
N ALA A 297 12.33 -13.02 13.05
CA ALA A 297 11.99 -12.25 11.86
C ALA A 297 13.11 -12.42 10.82
N ALA A 298 12.75 -12.78 9.59
CA ALA A 298 13.70 -12.85 8.49
C ALA A 298 14.20 -11.42 8.14
N THR A 299 15.52 -11.27 8.11
CA THR A 299 16.20 -10.12 7.50
C THR A 299 16.36 -10.39 6.02
N TYR A 300 16.09 -9.40 5.16
CA TYR A 300 16.41 -9.50 3.74
C TYR A 300 17.93 -9.37 3.57
N SER A 301 18.66 -10.48 3.70
CA SER A 301 20.04 -10.57 3.22
C SER A 301 20.04 -11.09 1.79
N GLU A 302 20.74 -10.38 0.90
CA GLU A 302 21.20 -10.91 -0.39
C GLU A 302 22.18 -12.05 -0.09
N ASP A 303 21.68 -13.27 0.10
CA ASP A 303 22.44 -14.52 -0.02
C ASP A 303 21.48 -15.70 0.25
N GLN A 304 20.74 -16.08 -0.78
CA GLN A 304 20.22 -17.45 -0.92
C GLN A 304 20.44 -17.83 -2.38
N GLN A 305 21.49 -18.63 -2.64
CA GLN A 305 21.54 -19.47 -3.82
C GLN A 305 20.32 -20.40 -3.75
N VAL A 306 19.47 -20.31 -4.76
CA VAL A 306 18.35 -21.22 -4.98
C VAL A 306 18.77 -22.07 -6.17
N ASP A 307 18.76 -23.38 -5.97
CA ASP A 307 18.93 -24.36 -7.04
C ASP A 307 17.89 -24.11 -8.13
N GLU A 308 18.36 -23.97 -9.36
CA GLU A 308 17.55 -23.87 -10.57
C GLU A 308 16.97 -25.26 -10.86
N GLU A 309 15.66 -25.44 -10.65
CA GLU A 309 14.89 -26.44 -11.38
C GLU A 309 14.41 -25.75 -12.67
N GLU A 310 15.13 -26.03 -13.77
CA GLU A 310 14.69 -25.76 -15.13
C GLU A 310 13.49 -26.67 -15.43
N GLU A 311 12.29 -26.09 -15.59
CA GLU A 311 11.21 -26.75 -16.31
C GLU A 311 11.40 -26.48 -17.81
N ASP A 312 11.96 -27.47 -18.48
CA ASP A 312 12.18 -27.53 -19.93
C ASP A 312 10.85 -27.90 -20.62
N GLU A 313 10.15 -26.91 -21.18
CA GLU A 313 9.03 -27.14 -22.10
C GLU A 313 9.57 -27.47 -23.50
N THR A 314 9.90 -28.74 -23.76
CA THR A 314 9.83 -29.29 -25.12
C THR A 314 9.56 -30.80 -25.11
N GLN A 315 8.45 -31.22 -25.75
CA GLN A 315 8.33 -32.38 -26.64
C GLN A 315 6.85 -32.80 -26.77
N PHE A 316 6.19 -32.30 -27.83
CA PHE A 316 5.13 -33.06 -28.48
C PHE A 316 5.82 -33.92 -29.55
N GLU A 317 5.98 -35.22 -29.28
CA GLU A 317 6.31 -36.20 -30.31
C GLU A 317 5.03 -36.88 -30.80
N GLU A 318 4.90 -36.86 -32.12
CA GLU A 318 4.05 -37.73 -32.94
C GLU A 318 4.45 -39.20 -32.75
N ASN A 319 3.49 -40.12 -32.85
CA ASN A 319 3.59 -41.40 -33.59
C ASN A 319 2.24 -42.16 -33.56
N ASP A 320 1.57 -42.16 -34.70
CA ASP A 320 1.15 -43.30 -35.55
C ASP A 320 0.35 -44.47 -34.94
N GLU A 321 -0.91 -44.67 -35.38
CA GLU A 321 -1.40 -45.70 -36.36
C GLU A 321 -1.69 -47.05 -35.65
N GLU A 322 -2.83 -47.75 -35.75
CA GLU A 322 -3.78 -48.18 -36.79
C GLU A 322 -5.05 -48.71 -36.03
N ASP A 323 -6.31 -48.70 -36.47
CA ASP A 323 -6.93 -49.54 -37.52
C ASP A 323 -8.46 -49.27 -37.66
N ILE A 324 -8.95 -49.22 -38.93
CA ILE A 324 -10.18 -49.86 -39.51
C ILE A 324 -11.58 -49.36 -39.02
N GLU A 325 -12.63 -48.98 -39.78
CA GLU A 325 -13.18 -49.37 -41.11
C GLU A 325 -14.25 -48.35 -41.62
N GLU A 326 -14.39 -48.24 -42.95
CA GLU A 326 -15.58 -47.97 -43.81
C GLU A 326 -16.78 -47.09 -43.35
N GLU A 327 -17.08 -46.01 -44.11
CA GLU A 327 -18.21 -45.97 -45.07
C GLU A 327 -18.29 -44.66 -45.89
N THR A 328 -18.12 -44.81 -47.22
CA THR A 328 -18.82 -44.12 -48.34
C THR A 328 -18.97 -42.59 -48.37
N ALA A 329 -18.24 -41.92 -49.28
CA ALA A 329 -18.67 -41.50 -50.64
C ALA A 329 -19.54 -40.21 -50.68
N SER A 330 -18.95 -39.07 -51.06
CA SER A 330 -18.85 -38.57 -52.45
C SER A 330 -20.00 -37.63 -52.84
N LYS A 331 -19.73 -36.32 -52.95
CA LYS A 331 -19.51 -35.64 -54.25
C LYS A 331 -19.31 -34.14 -54.08
N LEU A 332 -18.10 -33.72 -54.47
CA LEU A 332 -17.79 -32.41 -55.04
C LEU A 332 -18.57 -32.20 -56.36
N LEU A 333 -18.84 -30.95 -56.69
CA LEU A 333 -18.30 -30.19 -57.85
C LEU A 333 -19.24 -29.00 -58.10
N ASP A 334 -18.84 -27.76 -57.82
CA ASP A 334 -17.93 -26.91 -58.62
C ASP A 334 -18.64 -26.29 -59.84
N MET A 335 -18.61 -24.95 -59.94
CA MET A 335 -18.40 -24.19 -61.18
C MET A 335 -18.60 -22.68 -60.99
N ASP A 336 -17.59 -21.97 -61.49
CA ASP A 336 -17.38 -20.53 -61.57
C ASP A 336 -18.42 -19.71 -62.35
N ALA A 337 -18.44 -18.40 -62.04
CA ALA A 337 -18.13 -17.29 -62.97
C ALA A 337 -19.14 -16.12 -62.98
N LYS A 338 -18.60 -14.94 -62.62
CA LYS A 338 -18.77 -13.58 -63.20
C LYS A 338 -20.17 -13.08 -63.60
N ASP A 339 -20.53 -11.89 -63.12
CA ASP A 339 -20.60 -10.69 -63.98
C ASP A 339 -20.85 -9.40 -63.16
N ASP A 340 -20.17 -8.33 -63.59
CA ASP A 340 -20.37 -6.92 -63.27
C ASP A 340 -21.79 -6.45 -63.66
N TRP A 341 -22.31 -5.44 -62.95
CA TRP A 341 -22.89 -4.24 -63.58
C TRP A 341 -23.12 -3.10 -62.57
N ASP A 342 -22.50 -1.96 -62.88
CA ASP A 342 -22.84 -0.60 -62.44
C ASP A 342 -24.30 -0.26 -62.73
N ASP A 343 -24.95 0.56 -61.90
CA ASP A 343 -25.48 1.83 -62.41
C ASP A 343 -25.66 2.87 -61.29
N GLN A 344 -25.22 4.08 -61.62
CA GLN A 344 -25.43 5.34 -60.91
C GLN A 344 -26.84 5.84 -61.21
N THR A 345 -27.45 6.67 -60.33
CA THR A 345 -27.77 8.09 -60.63
C THR A 345 -28.69 8.74 -59.56
N THR A 346 -28.12 9.75 -58.89
CA THR A 346 -28.59 11.15 -58.71
C THR A 346 -30.05 11.47 -58.30
N VAL A 347 -30.20 12.35 -57.28
CA VAL A 347 -30.58 13.79 -57.32
C VAL A 347 -31.15 14.19 -55.94
N VAL A 348 -30.45 14.99 -55.12
CA VAL A 348 -30.53 16.47 -54.86
C VAL A 348 -31.86 17.01 -54.28
N ASP A 349 -31.80 17.57 -53.06
CA ASP A 349 -32.28 18.90 -52.56
C ASP A 349 -32.57 18.84 -51.05
N GLU A 350 -31.79 19.51 -50.18
CA GLU A 350 -31.95 20.91 -49.72
C GLU A 350 -33.27 21.19 -48.96
N ASP A 351 -33.22 21.31 -47.62
CA ASP A 351 -33.54 22.56 -46.91
C ASP A 351 -33.52 22.47 -45.37
N GLN A 352 -32.89 23.48 -44.76
CA GLN A 352 -33.22 24.18 -43.49
C GLN A 352 -33.25 23.47 -42.11
N GLN A 353 -32.14 23.65 -41.37
CA GLN A 353 -31.96 24.36 -40.07
C GLN A 353 -33.04 24.36 -38.92
N PRO A 354 -32.62 24.66 -37.66
CA PRO A 354 -32.93 23.86 -36.47
C PRO A 354 -34.05 24.41 -35.59
N ARG A 355 -34.54 23.58 -34.66
CA ARG A 355 -35.27 24.03 -33.47
C ARG A 355 -34.58 23.61 -32.17
N SER A 356 -34.47 24.62 -31.31
CA SER A 356 -33.93 24.66 -29.97
C SER A 356 -34.89 24.14 -28.89
N ARG A 357 -34.31 23.69 -27.78
CA ARG A 357 -34.77 23.73 -26.36
C ARG A 357 -36.00 22.89 -25.97
N LEU A 358 -35.77 21.90 -25.10
CA LEU A 358 -35.89 22.04 -23.63
C LEU A 358 -34.93 21.08 -22.93
#